data_AF-G0X3D2-F1
#
_entry.id   AF-G0X3D2-F1
#
_cell.length_a   1.000
_cell.length_b   1.000
_cell.length_c   1.000
_cell.angle_alpha   90.00
_cell.angle_beta   90.00
_cell.angle_gamma   90.00
#
_symmetry.space_group_name_H-M   'P 1'
#
loop_
_entity.id
_entity.type
_entity.pdbx_description
1 polymer ?
#
loop_
_entity_poly.entity_id
_entity_poly.type
_entity_poly.pdbx_seq_one_letter_code
_entity_poly.pdbx_strand_id
1 'polypeptide(L)'
;PSVILSRTDDQAKENAKSIFESTLEETVPYQSGQLLDIPMELEVFKMYQLLAEDLSEDTYEMAIMVMNESLDKLEREVGATEELRHFIVFPLRNLHVSTNLSKTVKSAVDFYGQALVGAIGKEYYSEDWFLEFEELNNTLENILMPFDAKPLTTKQTVYVTRWQAIKGLPHVKEHEINLVLNSANNLEEVEVEYFTDGIYTLKNQYGKTFNKALAVSYNPNNVSYFHLAERLDTLPFSVPKTVTWRFSTKRGWFSV
;
A
#
# COMPACT_ATOMS: atom_id res chain seq x y z
N PRO A 1 -7.91 -8.50 -5.65
CA PRO A 1 -9.18 -9.02 -6.20
C PRO A 1 -10.37 -8.14 -5.78
N SER A 2 -11.12 -7.64 -6.77
CA SER A 2 -12.42 -6.97 -6.61
C SER A 2 -13.56 -7.95 -6.24
N VAL A 3 -13.24 -9.23 -6.02
CA VAL A 3 -14.19 -10.30 -5.68
C VAL A 3 -14.52 -10.23 -4.19
N ILE A 4 -15.78 -9.93 -3.88
CA ILE A 4 -16.33 -10.08 -2.53
C ILE A 4 -16.46 -11.57 -2.25
N LEU A 5 -15.51 -12.14 -1.53
CA LEU A 5 -15.55 -13.53 -1.09
C LEU A 5 -16.42 -13.64 0.17
N SER A 6 -17.48 -14.46 0.10
CA SER A 6 -18.30 -14.74 1.27
C SER A 6 -17.46 -15.45 2.35
N ARG A 7 -17.66 -15.04 3.60
CA ARG A 7 -16.98 -15.66 4.76
C ARG A 7 -17.45 -17.09 5.01
N THR A 8 -18.56 -17.54 4.43
CA THR A 8 -19.10 -18.88 4.63
C THR A 8 -18.84 -19.83 3.46
N ASP A 9 -18.28 -19.34 2.35
CA ASP A 9 -18.00 -20.15 1.18
C ASP A 9 -16.53 -20.57 1.18
N ASP A 10 -16.24 -21.71 1.81
CA ASP A 10 -14.86 -22.19 1.95
C ASP A 10 -14.27 -22.67 0.62
N GLN A 11 -15.09 -23.18 -0.31
CA GLN A 11 -14.62 -23.60 -1.63
C GLN A 11 -14.15 -22.40 -2.45
N ALA A 12 -14.91 -21.30 -2.44
CA ALA A 12 -14.51 -20.07 -3.13
C ALA A 12 -13.21 -19.49 -2.55
N LYS A 13 -13.04 -19.55 -1.22
CA LYS A 13 -11.78 -19.12 -0.57
C LYS A 13 -10.59 -19.97 -0.99
N GLU A 14 -10.71 -21.30 -0.98
CA GLU A 14 -9.60 -22.17 -1.36
C GLU A 14 -9.23 -22.00 -2.83
N ASN A 15 -10.22 -21.82 -3.72
CA ASN A 15 -9.96 -21.48 -5.12
C ASN A 15 -9.22 -20.14 -5.24
N ALA A 16 -9.65 -19.11 -4.50
CA ALA A 16 -9.00 -17.80 -4.51
C ALA A 16 -7.56 -17.86 -3.96
N LYS A 17 -7.32 -18.66 -2.90
CA LYS A 17 -5.97 -18.90 -2.38
C LYS A 17 -5.09 -19.60 -3.40
N SER A 18 -5.61 -20.61 -4.10
CA SER A 18 -4.87 -21.32 -5.14
C SER A 18 -4.47 -20.40 -6.30
N ILE A 19 -5.39 -19.53 -6.77
CA ILE A 19 -5.08 -18.50 -7.77
C ILE A 19 -4.01 -17.55 -7.24
N PHE A 20 -4.16 -17.11 -5.98
CA PHE A 20 -3.20 -16.21 -5.35
C PHE A 20 -1.80 -16.81 -5.22
N GLU A 21 -1.72 -18.08 -4.84
CA GLU A 21 -0.47 -18.84 -4.75
C GLU A 21 0.18 -18.97 -6.13
N SER A 22 -0.55 -19.43 -7.16
CA SER A 22 0.00 -19.57 -8.51
C SER A 22 0.50 -18.25 -9.07
N THR A 23 -0.26 -17.16 -8.88
CA THR A 23 0.16 -15.83 -9.34
C THR A 23 1.39 -15.33 -8.57
N LEU A 24 1.48 -15.57 -7.25
CA LEU A 24 2.66 -15.20 -6.48
C LEU A 24 3.91 -16.00 -6.90
N GLU A 25 3.79 -17.28 -7.23
CA GLU A 25 4.93 -18.07 -7.71
C GLU A 25 5.54 -17.50 -9.00
N GLU A 26 4.73 -16.96 -9.90
CA GLU A 26 5.21 -16.29 -11.11
C GLU A 26 5.99 -15.00 -10.81
N THR A 27 5.79 -14.40 -9.63
CA THR A 27 6.50 -13.18 -9.19
C THR A 27 7.85 -13.44 -8.52
N VAL A 28 8.30 -14.70 -8.44
CA VAL A 28 9.62 -15.07 -7.89
C VAL A 28 10.80 -14.27 -8.50
N PRO A 29 10.84 -13.96 -9.82
CA PRO A 29 11.91 -13.14 -10.41
C PRO A 29 12.06 -11.76 -9.76
N TYR A 30 10.98 -11.18 -9.22
CA TYR A 30 10.98 -9.89 -8.54
C TYR A 30 11.48 -9.96 -7.09
N GLN A 31 11.79 -11.17 -6.58
CA GLN A 31 12.39 -11.52 -5.29
C GLN A 31 11.59 -11.18 -4.02
N SER A 32 10.85 -10.08 -4.03
CA SER A 32 10.12 -9.56 -2.88
C SER A 32 8.95 -8.71 -3.35
N GLY A 33 7.97 -8.52 -2.48
CA GLY A 33 6.87 -7.60 -2.72
C GLY A 33 6.23 -7.14 -1.42
N GLN A 34 5.19 -6.32 -1.55
CA GLN A 34 4.37 -5.85 -0.45
C GLN A 34 2.89 -5.87 -0.84
N LEU A 35 2.03 -6.21 0.13
CA LEU A 35 0.60 -5.98 0.09
C LEU A 35 0.33 -4.83 1.04
N LEU A 36 -0.36 -3.80 0.55
CA LEU A 36 -0.70 -2.61 1.32
C LEU A 36 -2.20 -2.42 1.29
N ASP A 37 -2.80 -2.27 2.47
CA ASP A 37 -4.14 -1.75 2.62
C ASP A 37 -4.02 -0.35 3.19
N ILE A 38 -4.41 0.65 2.41
CA ILE A 38 -4.26 2.06 2.74
C ILE A 38 -5.64 2.70 2.84
N PRO A 39 -6.00 3.34 3.97
CA PRO A 39 -7.18 4.17 4.03
C PRO A 39 -7.00 5.38 3.11
N MET A 40 -7.91 5.53 2.16
CA MET A 40 -7.98 6.64 1.23
C MET A 40 -9.26 7.40 1.49
N GLU A 41 -9.17 8.73 1.55
CA GLU A 41 -10.34 9.59 1.64
C GLU A 41 -11.28 9.34 0.45
N LEU A 42 -12.56 9.16 0.76
CA LEU A 42 -13.62 9.07 -0.22
C LEU A 42 -13.95 10.47 -0.73
N GLU A 43 -14.02 10.64 -2.05
CA GLU A 43 -14.57 11.84 -2.68
C GLU A 43 -16.11 11.83 -2.56
N VAL A 44 -16.64 11.82 -1.33
CA VAL A 44 -18.06 11.66 -1.03
C VAL A 44 -18.90 12.67 -1.82
N PHE A 45 -18.52 13.94 -1.81
CA PHE A 45 -19.21 14.98 -2.56
C PHE A 45 -19.36 14.65 -4.05
N LYS A 46 -18.30 14.14 -4.69
CA LYS A 46 -18.32 13.75 -6.09
C LYS A 46 -19.21 12.53 -6.35
N MET A 47 -19.27 11.59 -5.41
CA MET A 47 -20.22 10.47 -5.49
C MET A 47 -21.66 10.96 -5.44
N TYR A 48 -21.96 11.95 -4.58
CA TYR A 48 -23.28 12.59 -4.55
C TYR A 48 -23.59 13.36 -5.83
N GLN A 49 -22.60 14.03 -6.44
CA GLN A 49 -22.78 14.69 -7.74
C GLN A 49 -23.16 13.68 -8.84
N LEU A 50 -22.46 12.55 -8.91
CA LEU A 50 -22.79 11.49 -9.87
C LEU A 50 -24.17 10.91 -9.60
N LEU A 51 -24.53 10.69 -8.33
CA LEU A 51 -25.84 10.19 -7.95
C LEU A 51 -26.97 11.18 -8.31
N ALA A 52 -26.69 12.49 -8.28
CA ALA A 52 -27.63 13.53 -8.66
C ALA A 52 -27.95 13.53 -10.16
N GLU A 53 -27.06 13.03 -11.02
CA GLU A 53 -27.28 12.94 -12.47
C GLU A 53 -28.37 11.92 -12.85
N ASP A 54 -28.61 10.92 -11.99
CA ASP A 54 -29.58 9.84 -12.21
C ASP A 54 -30.95 10.11 -11.55
N LEU A 55 -31.17 11.30 -10.98
CA LEU A 55 -32.41 11.64 -10.30
C LEU A 55 -33.57 11.87 -11.27
N SER A 56 -34.76 11.41 -10.88
CA SER A 56 -35.97 11.63 -11.67
C SER A 56 -36.48 13.08 -11.52
N GLU A 57 -36.94 13.68 -12.63
CA GLU A 57 -37.38 15.08 -12.65
C GLU A 57 -38.53 15.37 -11.66
N ASP A 58 -39.40 14.40 -11.42
CA ASP A 58 -40.57 14.52 -10.53
C ASP A 58 -40.21 14.50 -9.04
N THR A 59 -39.01 14.04 -8.67
CA THR A 59 -38.55 13.99 -7.28
C THR A 59 -37.26 14.77 -7.03
N TYR A 60 -36.71 15.42 -8.06
CA TYR A 60 -35.39 16.04 -8.04
C TYR A 60 -35.15 16.98 -6.86
N GLU A 61 -36.06 17.95 -6.63
CA GLU A 61 -35.89 18.92 -5.54
C GLU A 61 -35.83 18.27 -4.15
N MET A 62 -36.68 17.27 -3.92
CA MET A 62 -36.72 16.53 -2.64
C MET A 62 -35.49 15.64 -2.49
N ALA A 63 -35.07 14.96 -3.56
CA ALA A 63 -33.89 14.11 -3.55
C ALA A 63 -32.61 14.90 -3.27
N ILE A 64 -32.45 16.08 -3.89
CA ILE A 64 -31.31 16.98 -3.61
C ILE A 64 -31.32 17.47 -2.15
N MET A 65 -32.49 17.81 -1.60
CA MET A 65 -32.61 18.21 -0.20
C MET A 65 -32.15 17.10 0.75
N VAL A 66 -32.64 15.87 0.54
CA VAL A 66 -32.24 14.70 1.34
C VAL A 66 -30.75 14.41 1.21
N MET A 67 -30.20 14.51 0.00
CA MET A 67 -28.76 14.32 -0.27
C MET A 67 -27.88 15.33 0.46
N ASN A 68 -28.27 16.60 0.46
CA ASN A 68 -27.52 17.63 1.17
C ASN A 68 -27.58 17.41 2.69
N GLU A 69 -28.76 17.10 3.23
CA GLU A 69 -28.89 16.78 4.66
C GLU A 69 -28.08 15.56 5.07
N SER A 70 -28.02 14.53 4.23
CA SER A 70 -27.22 13.34 4.52
C SER A 70 -25.71 13.62 4.44
N LEU A 71 -25.27 14.43 3.48
CA LEU A 71 -23.88 14.86 3.37
C LEU A 71 -23.45 15.70 4.59
N ASP A 72 -24.26 16.70 4.97
CA ASP A 72 -24.04 17.53 6.16
C ASP A 72 -23.99 16.69 7.45
N LYS A 73 -24.82 15.64 7.52
CA LYS A 73 -24.83 14.74 8.66
C LYS A 73 -23.56 13.87 8.69
N LEU A 74 -23.15 13.35 7.54
CA LEU A 74 -21.96 12.52 7.40
C LEU A 74 -20.70 13.29 7.80
N GLU A 75 -20.54 14.53 7.32
CA GLU A 75 -19.43 15.41 7.67
C GLU A 75 -19.39 15.74 9.18
N ARG A 76 -20.56 15.98 9.80
CA ARG A 76 -20.66 16.30 11.23
C ARG A 76 -20.39 15.10 12.14
N GLU A 77 -20.84 13.90 11.76
CA GLU A 77 -20.79 12.72 12.62
C GLU A 77 -19.52 11.88 12.44
N VAL A 78 -19.00 11.80 11.21
CA VAL A 78 -17.90 10.89 10.84
C VAL A 78 -16.63 11.67 10.46
N GLY A 79 -16.76 12.92 10.03
CA GLY A 79 -15.65 13.70 9.48
C GLY A 79 -15.27 13.21 8.08
N ALA A 80 -13.98 13.02 7.81
CA ALA A 80 -13.51 12.46 6.55
C ALA A 80 -13.85 10.95 6.49
N THR A 81 -14.63 10.55 5.48
CA THR A 81 -14.93 9.13 5.27
C THR A 81 -13.80 8.51 4.48
N GLU A 82 -13.31 7.36 4.92
CA GLU A 82 -12.20 6.65 4.30
C GLU A 82 -12.63 5.26 3.84
N GLU A 83 -12.07 4.80 2.72
CA GLU A 83 -12.17 3.41 2.28
C GLU A 83 -10.78 2.78 2.21
N LEU A 84 -10.67 1.50 2.59
CA LEU A 84 -9.44 0.74 2.38
C LEU A 84 -9.26 0.45 0.89
N ARG A 85 -8.14 0.90 0.34
CA ARG A 85 -7.68 0.54 -1.00
C ARG A 85 -6.53 -0.45 -0.90
N HIS A 86 -6.60 -1.51 -1.71
CA HIS A 86 -5.64 -2.61 -1.72
C HIS A 86 -4.61 -2.41 -2.83
N PHE A 87 -3.33 -2.55 -2.49
CA PHE A 87 -2.22 -2.42 -3.41
C PHE A 87 -1.29 -3.63 -3.30
N ILE A 88 -0.77 -4.07 -4.45
CA ILE A 88 0.34 -4.99 -4.53
C ILE A 88 1.53 -4.24 -5.14
N VAL A 89 2.67 -4.27 -4.46
CA VAL A 89 3.85 -3.48 -4.81
C VAL A 89 5.03 -4.40 -5.02
N PHE A 90 5.69 -4.27 -6.15
CA PHE A 90 6.93 -4.98 -6.46
C PHE A 90 8.05 -3.98 -6.77
N PRO A 91 9.25 -4.15 -6.19
CA PRO A 91 10.41 -3.41 -6.62
C PRO A 91 10.85 -3.92 -7.99
N LEU A 92 10.69 -3.10 -9.01
CA LEU A 92 11.26 -3.37 -10.33
C LEU A 92 12.76 -3.09 -10.27
N ARG A 93 13.56 -4.12 -10.02
CA ARG A 93 15.02 -4.01 -10.10
C ARG A 93 15.44 -3.88 -11.56
N ASN A 94 16.39 -2.99 -11.83
CA ASN A 94 17.32 -3.26 -12.92
C ASN A 94 18.34 -4.31 -12.43
N LEU A 95 18.46 -5.44 -13.12
CA LEU A 95 19.37 -6.54 -12.80
C LEU A 95 20.86 -6.11 -12.80
N HIS A 96 21.18 -4.88 -13.22
CA HIS A 96 22.55 -4.35 -13.37
C HIS A 96 23.03 -3.33 -12.32
N VAL A 97 22.30 -3.08 -11.23
CA VAL A 97 22.77 -2.14 -10.20
C VAL A 97 23.65 -2.84 -9.15
N SER A 98 24.95 -2.71 -9.40
CA SER A 98 26.17 -3.18 -8.74
C SER A 98 26.17 -3.57 -7.24
N THR A 99 26.53 -4.84 -6.98
CA THR A 99 27.72 -5.33 -6.23
C THR A 99 28.26 -4.65 -4.95
N ASN A 100 27.55 -3.77 -4.23
CA ASN A 100 28.00 -3.29 -2.91
C ASN A 100 26.95 -3.33 -1.78
N LEU A 101 26.13 -4.39 -1.75
CA LEU A 101 25.15 -4.66 -0.69
C LEU A 101 25.70 -5.43 0.53
N SER A 102 27.03 -5.56 0.66
CA SER A 102 27.63 -6.37 1.74
C SER A 102 27.75 -5.67 3.10
N LYS A 103 27.25 -4.44 3.27
CA LYS A 103 27.37 -3.72 4.56
C LYS A 103 26.07 -3.24 5.22
N THR A 104 24.90 -3.44 4.64
CA THR A 104 23.64 -2.94 5.24
C THR A 104 22.58 -4.04 5.36
N VAL A 105 22.93 -5.13 6.06
CA VAL A 105 22.02 -6.24 6.41
C VAL A 105 21.64 -6.17 7.90
N LYS A 106 21.37 -4.98 8.42
CA LYS A 106 20.81 -4.84 9.77
C LYS A 106 19.62 -3.89 9.76
N SER A 107 18.52 -4.40 9.21
CA SER A 107 17.13 -4.28 9.70
C SER A 107 16.18 -4.52 8.54
N ALA A 108 15.33 -5.55 8.62
CA ALA A 108 14.34 -5.88 7.59
C ALA A 108 13.30 -4.76 7.33
N VAL A 109 13.23 -3.77 8.21
CA VAL A 109 12.42 -2.54 8.08
C VAL A 109 13.14 -1.48 7.24
N ASP A 110 14.47 -1.37 7.38
CA ASP A 110 15.28 -0.41 6.63
C ASP A 110 15.42 -0.81 5.15
N PHE A 111 15.24 -2.09 4.81
CA PHE A 111 15.41 -2.55 3.43
C PHE A 111 14.35 -2.00 2.47
N TYR A 112 13.13 -1.67 2.91
CA TYR A 112 12.14 -1.08 2.01
C TYR A 112 12.32 0.43 1.84
N GLY A 113 12.63 1.16 2.92
CA GLY A 113 13.02 2.57 2.83
C GLY A 113 14.31 2.76 2.04
N GLN A 114 15.35 1.97 2.33
CA GLN A 114 16.64 2.02 1.63
C GLN A 114 16.64 1.36 0.25
N ALA A 115 15.77 0.40 -0.07
CA ALA A 115 15.63 -0.07 -1.45
C ALA A 115 14.91 0.95 -2.35
N LEU A 116 14.03 1.78 -1.76
CA LEU A 116 13.36 2.87 -2.47
C LEU A 116 14.22 4.15 -2.56
N VAL A 117 15.00 4.47 -1.52
CA VAL A 117 15.79 5.72 -1.44
C VAL A 117 17.28 5.52 -1.72
N GLY A 118 17.85 4.36 -1.38
CA GLY A 118 19.29 4.08 -1.52
C GLY A 118 19.79 3.89 -2.97
N ALA A 119 18.89 3.82 -3.95
CA ALA A 119 19.21 3.68 -5.38
C ALA A 119 19.07 4.98 -6.18
N ILE A 120 18.75 6.11 -5.52
CA ILE A 120 18.59 7.42 -6.19
C ILE A 120 19.87 8.27 -6.01
N GLY A 121 20.99 7.61 -5.73
CA GLY A 121 22.32 8.20 -5.70
C GLY A 121 23.04 7.98 -7.03
N LYS A 122 23.01 8.96 -7.93
CA LYS A 122 23.79 9.03 -9.20
C LYS A 122 24.17 7.67 -9.78
N GLU A 123 23.18 6.94 -10.28
CA GLU A 123 23.44 5.70 -11.01
C GLU A 123 23.57 6.01 -12.50
N TYR A 124 24.60 5.45 -13.13
CA TYR A 124 24.72 5.40 -14.57
C TYR A 124 23.71 4.37 -15.08
N TYR A 125 22.54 4.83 -15.47
CA TYR A 125 21.56 3.99 -16.15
C TYR A 125 22.17 3.52 -17.49
N SER A 126 21.96 2.25 -17.84
CA SER A 126 22.24 1.76 -19.21
C SER A 126 21.43 2.60 -20.21
N GLU A 127 21.89 2.76 -21.45
CA GLU A 127 21.14 3.53 -22.47
C GLU A 127 19.70 3.00 -22.64
N ASP A 128 19.50 1.68 -22.44
CA ASP A 128 18.22 0.97 -22.62
C ASP A 128 17.45 0.72 -21.31
N TRP A 129 17.85 1.32 -20.18
CA TRP A 129 17.23 1.04 -18.87
C TRP A 129 15.71 1.22 -18.85
N PHE A 130 15.20 2.18 -19.62
CA PHE A 130 13.78 2.49 -19.70
C PHE A 130 13.01 1.38 -20.43
N LEU A 131 13.60 0.81 -21.48
CA LEU A 131 13.02 -0.31 -22.22
C LEU A 131 12.98 -1.58 -21.35
N GLU A 132 14.08 -1.85 -20.63
CA GLU A 132 14.13 -2.95 -19.65
C GLU A 132 13.07 -2.79 -18.55
N PHE A 133 12.88 -1.54 -18.07
CA PHE A 133 11.84 -1.20 -17.11
C PHE A 133 10.43 -1.45 -17.67
N GLU A 134 10.13 -0.96 -18.88
CA GLU A 134 8.83 -1.19 -19.53
C GLU A 134 8.55 -2.68 -19.72
N GLU A 135 9.53 -3.47 -20.16
CA GLU A 135 9.38 -4.90 -20.35
C GLU A 135 9.06 -5.63 -19.03
N LEU A 136 9.80 -5.31 -17.96
CA LEU A 136 9.54 -5.86 -16.63
C LEU A 136 8.18 -5.44 -16.07
N ASN A 137 7.75 -4.21 -16.32
CA ASN A 137 6.46 -3.69 -15.87
C ASN A 137 5.30 -4.33 -16.63
N ASN A 138 5.39 -4.46 -17.95
CA ASN A 138 4.39 -5.13 -18.79
C ASN A 138 4.27 -6.62 -18.44
N THR A 139 5.40 -7.28 -18.16
CA THR A 139 5.41 -8.67 -17.72
C THR A 139 4.71 -8.83 -16.37
N LEU A 140 4.99 -7.93 -15.42
CA LEU A 140 4.35 -7.93 -14.11
C LEU A 140 2.84 -7.69 -14.22
N GLU A 141 2.42 -6.76 -15.07
CA GLU A 141 1.00 -6.48 -15.31
C GLU A 141 0.25 -7.73 -15.80
N ASN A 142 0.84 -8.48 -16.74
CA ASN A 142 0.27 -9.72 -17.23
C ASN A 142 0.17 -10.80 -16.14
N ILE A 143 1.21 -10.96 -15.31
CA ILE A 143 1.21 -11.89 -14.17
C ILE A 143 0.07 -11.54 -13.20
N LEU A 144 -0.17 -10.25 -12.97
CA LEU A 144 -1.17 -9.76 -12.01
C LEU A 144 -2.60 -9.66 -12.58
N MET A 145 -2.80 -9.93 -13.87
CA MET A 145 -4.12 -9.91 -14.53
C MET A 145 -5.19 -10.76 -13.80
N PRO A 146 -4.89 -11.96 -13.25
CA PRO A 146 -5.87 -12.75 -12.49
C PRO A 146 -6.44 -12.04 -11.26
N PHE A 147 -5.76 -11.01 -10.74
CA PHE A 147 -6.22 -10.22 -9.61
C PHE A 147 -7.11 -9.04 -10.00
N ASP A 148 -7.34 -8.81 -11.30
CA ASP A 148 -7.95 -7.59 -11.84
C ASP A 148 -7.18 -6.33 -11.34
N ALA A 149 -5.85 -6.48 -11.24
CA ALA A 149 -4.97 -5.41 -10.81
C ALA A 149 -4.83 -4.37 -11.93
N LYS A 150 -4.89 -3.09 -11.55
CA LYS A 150 -4.71 -1.97 -12.49
C LYS A 150 -3.39 -1.27 -12.20
N PRO A 151 -2.56 -1.01 -13.22
CA PRO A 151 -1.34 -0.25 -13.02
C PRO A 151 -1.65 1.15 -12.49
N LEU A 152 -0.81 1.62 -11.57
CA LEU A 152 -0.92 2.97 -11.02
C LEU A 152 -0.24 3.99 -11.93
N THR A 153 -0.80 5.20 -11.98
CA THR A 153 -0.09 6.36 -12.53
C THR A 153 1.12 6.71 -11.67
N THR A 154 2.12 7.40 -12.24
CA THR A 154 3.31 7.84 -11.50
C THR A 154 2.97 8.58 -10.20
N LYS A 155 1.98 9.50 -10.24
CA LYS A 155 1.52 10.23 -9.05
C LYS A 155 0.94 9.31 -7.99
N GLN A 156 0.17 8.30 -8.39
CA GLN A 156 -0.40 7.31 -7.46
C GLN A 156 0.70 6.44 -6.85
N THR A 157 1.67 5.97 -7.64
CA THR A 157 2.82 5.20 -7.13
C THR A 157 3.64 6.01 -6.13
N VAL A 158 3.93 7.27 -6.44
CA VAL A 158 4.62 8.20 -5.52
C VAL A 158 3.84 8.35 -4.22
N TYR A 159 2.54 8.57 -4.30
CA TYR A 159 1.71 8.76 -3.12
C TYR A 159 1.62 7.50 -2.25
N VAL A 160 1.38 6.33 -2.84
CA VAL A 160 1.34 5.04 -2.12
C VAL A 160 2.66 4.77 -1.40
N THR A 161 3.78 5.12 -2.03
CA THR A 161 5.12 4.98 -1.44
C THR A 161 5.30 5.96 -0.28
N ARG A 162 4.97 7.24 -0.48
CA ARG A 162 5.06 8.30 0.54
C ARG A 162 4.15 8.04 1.74
N TRP A 163 2.98 7.44 1.51
CA TRP A 163 2.03 7.09 2.57
C TRP A 163 2.66 6.19 3.64
N GLN A 164 3.55 5.26 3.23
CA GLN A 164 4.27 4.37 4.16
C GLN A 164 5.23 5.11 5.11
N ALA A 165 5.74 6.28 4.70
CA ALA A 165 6.62 7.10 5.54
C ALA A 165 5.82 7.98 6.53
N ILE A 166 4.69 8.54 6.07
CA ILE A 166 3.89 9.47 6.87
C ILE A 166 2.92 8.78 7.85
N LYS A 167 2.52 7.52 7.60
CA LYS A 167 1.77 6.63 8.52
C LYS A 167 0.62 7.30 9.29
N GLY A 168 -0.29 7.95 8.59
CA GLY A 168 -1.46 8.60 9.19
C GLY A 168 -1.19 9.98 9.80
N LEU A 169 -0.04 10.59 9.50
CA LEU A 169 0.13 12.03 9.70
C LEU A 169 -0.91 12.81 8.89
N PRO A 170 -1.54 13.87 9.47
CA PRO A 170 -2.32 14.81 8.69
C PRO A 170 -1.45 15.41 7.58
N HIS A 171 -1.94 15.42 6.34
CA HIS A 171 -1.17 15.89 5.19
C HIS A 171 -2.09 16.32 4.05
N VAL A 172 -1.54 17.11 3.12
CA VAL A 172 -2.22 17.43 1.86
C VAL A 172 -1.63 16.55 0.76
N LYS A 173 -2.43 15.65 0.19
CA LYS A 173 -2.00 14.66 -0.82
C LYS A 173 -1.15 15.27 -1.94
N GLU A 174 -1.61 16.35 -2.56
CA GLU A 174 -0.89 16.97 -3.68
C GLU A 174 0.44 17.62 -3.24
N HIS A 175 0.51 18.13 -2.00
CA HIS A 175 1.75 18.65 -1.44
C HIS A 175 2.79 17.53 -1.27
N GLU A 176 2.38 16.40 -0.68
CA GLU A 176 3.26 15.24 -0.48
C GLU A 176 3.75 14.64 -1.81
N ILE A 177 2.88 14.57 -2.83
CA ILE A 177 3.26 14.11 -4.18
C ILE A 177 4.32 15.04 -4.78
N ASN A 178 4.08 16.35 -4.76
CA ASN A 178 5.01 17.32 -5.34
C ASN A 178 6.36 17.35 -4.61
N LEU A 179 6.34 17.20 -3.29
CA LEU A 179 7.54 17.14 -2.46
C LEU A 179 8.45 15.96 -2.87
N VAL A 180 7.88 14.77 -3.11
CA VAL A 180 8.66 13.60 -3.57
C VAL A 180 9.05 13.70 -5.04
N LEU A 181 8.19 14.22 -5.91
CA LEU A 181 8.53 14.43 -7.34
C LEU A 181 9.67 15.43 -7.53
N ASN A 182 9.77 16.43 -6.66
CA ASN A 182 10.88 17.39 -6.69
C ASN A 182 12.21 16.75 -6.31
N SER A 183 12.20 15.81 -5.34
CA SER A 183 13.39 15.09 -4.91
C SER A 183 12.98 13.82 -4.17
N ALA A 184 13.48 12.68 -4.64
CA ALA A 184 13.17 11.41 -4.01
C ALA A 184 13.77 11.25 -2.61
N ASN A 185 14.78 12.05 -2.25
CA ASN A 185 15.30 12.10 -0.87
C ASN A 185 14.22 12.57 0.12
N ASN A 186 13.19 13.27 -0.36
CA ASN A 186 12.12 13.77 0.48
C ASN A 186 11.11 12.67 0.84
N LEU A 187 11.25 11.46 0.28
CA LEU A 187 10.35 10.33 0.54
C LEU A 187 10.28 9.98 2.03
N GLU A 188 11.41 10.05 2.74
CA GLU A 188 11.52 9.75 4.17
C GLU A 188 11.51 10.99 5.06
N GLU A 189 11.34 12.19 4.48
CA GLU A 189 11.38 13.45 5.23
C GLU A 189 10.13 13.58 6.11
N VAL A 190 10.25 13.12 7.35
CA VAL A 190 9.29 13.22 8.43
C VAL A 190 10.08 13.42 9.73
N GLU A 191 9.68 14.37 10.56
CA GLU A 191 10.32 14.56 11.86
C GLU A 191 9.88 13.46 12.83
N VAL A 192 10.85 12.74 13.40
CA VAL A 192 10.60 11.62 14.33
C VAL A 192 11.15 11.94 15.71
N GLU A 193 10.29 11.90 16.71
CA GLU A 193 10.66 12.02 18.13
C GLU A 193 10.38 10.74 18.89
N TYR A 194 11.40 10.21 19.57
CA TYR A 194 11.31 8.97 20.34
C TYR A 194 11.08 9.25 21.83
N PHE A 195 10.18 8.48 22.44
CA PHE A 195 9.86 8.53 23.87
C PHE A 195 10.27 7.22 24.57
N THR A 196 10.22 7.23 25.90
CA THR A 196 10.31 6.01 26.72
C THR A 196 9.13 5.07 26.42
N ASP A 197 9.33 3.76 26.56
CA ASP A 197 8.34 2.67 26.34
C ASP A 197 7.93 2.38 24.88
N GLY A 198 8.79 2.68 23.91
CA GLY A 198 8.58 2.29 22.51
C GLY A 198 7.49 3.09 21.78
N ILE A 199 7.16 4.26 22.33
CA ILE A 199 6.29 5.25 21.70
C ILE A 199 7.17 6.20 20.89
N TYR A 200 6.77 6.51 19.67
CA TYR A 200 7.39 7.53 18.84
C TYR A 200 6.33 8.43 18.22
N THR A 201 6.67 9.69 18.03
CA THR A 201 5.81 10.70 17.39
C THR A 201 6.37 11.03 16.02
N LEU A 202 5.49 11.08 15.02
CA LEU A 202 5.80 11.68 13.74
C LEU A 202 5.24 13.10 13.73
N LYS A 203 5.95 14.05 13.12
CA LYS A 203 5.52 15.45 13.00
C LYS A 203 5.75 16.01 11.60
N ASN A 204 4.86 16.93 11.22
CA ASN A 204 5.00 17.80 10.08
C ASN A 204 4.33 19.16 10.37
N GLN A 205 4.28 20.04 9.36
CA GLN A 205 3.63 21.35 9.48
C GLN A 205 2.11 21.31 9.72
N TYR A 206 1.46 20.19 9.41
CA TYR A 206 0.00 20.02 9.54
C TYR A 206 -0.41 19.40 10.88
N GLY A 207 0.51 18.75 11.58
CA GLY A 207 0.24 18.17 12.89
C GLY A 207 1.24 17.12 13.33
N LYS A 208 0.78 16.25 14.24
CA LYS A 208 1.57 15.16 14.81
C LYS A 208 0.71 13.93 15.00
N THR A 209 1.32 12.75 14.89
CA THR A 209 0.69 11.46 15.21
C THR A 209 1.54 10.65 16.17
N PHE A 210 0.91 9.90 17.05
CA PHE A 210 1.57 9.06 18.05
C PHE A 210 1.48 7.60 17.63
N ASN A 211 2.62 6.93 17.63
CA ASN A 211 2.73 5.53 17.27
C ASN A 211 3.34 4.75 18.42
N LYS A 212 2.85 3.53 18.63
CA LYS A 212 3.43 2.59 19.61
C LYS A 212 3.81 1.31 18.90
N ALA A 213 5.09 0.96 18.97
CA ALA A 213 5.56 -0.33 18.48
C ALA A 213 5.35 -1.40 19.57
N LEU A 214 4.50 -2.39 19.29
CA LEU A 214 4.32 -3.55 20.16
C LEU A 214 5.18 -4.70 19.63
N ALA A 215 6.22 -5.06 20.37
CA ALA A 215 7.06 -6.19 20.01
C ALA A 215 6.31 -7.51 20.25
N VAL A 216 6.37 -8.41 19.27
CA VAL A 216 5.94 -9.81 19.45
C VAL A 216 7.08 -10.55 20.11
N SER A 217 6.92 -10.91 21.39
CA SER A 217 8.00 -11.51 22.21
C SER A 217 8.45 -12.89 21.72
N TYR A 218 7.60 -13.62 21.02
CA TYR A 218 7.87 -14.96 20.51
C TYR A 218 7.25 -15.10 19.12
N ASN A 219 8.09 -15.22 18.10
CA ASN A 219 7.59 -15.63 16.79
C ASN A 219 7.18 -17.10 16.89
N PRO A 220 5.92 -17.45 16.59
CA PRO A 220 5.53 -18.85 16.59
C PRO A 220 6.29 -19.59 15.48
N ASN A 221 6.73 -20.82 15.77
CA ASN A 221 7.44 -21.66 14.79
C ASN A 221 6.61 -21.95 13.53
N ASN A 222 5.28 -21.82 13.63
CA ASN A 222 4.36 -21.96 12.53
C ASN A 222 3.31 -20.85 12.58
N VAL A 223 3.21 -20.08 11.49
CA VAL A 223 2.20 -19.04 11.27
C VAL A 223 1.14 -19.48 10.24
N SER A 224 1.09 -20.76 9.87
CA SER A 224 -0.02 -21.31 9.08
C SER A 224 -1.33 -21.10 9.83
N TYR A 225 -2.39 -20.77 9.09
CA TYR A 225 -3.73 -20.49 9.63
C TYR A 225 -3.82 -19.28 10.56
N PHE A 226 -2.89 -18.31 10.43
CA PHE A 226 -2.98 -17.05 11.16
C PHE A 226 -3.98 -16.11 10.47
N HIS A 227 -5.23 -16.09 10.94
CA HIS A 227 -6.32 -15.26 10.40
C HIS A 227 -6.28 -13.80 10.88
N LEU A 228 -5.09 -13.24 11.11
CA LEU A 228 -4.96 -11.87 11.64
C LEU A 228 -5.52 -10.84 10.66
N ALA A 229 -5.23 -10.97 9.36
CA ALA A 229 -5.77 -10.08 8.33
C ALA A 229 -7.30 -10.09 8.33
N GLU A 230 -7.92 -11.28 8.32
CA GLU A 230 -9.37 -11.43 8.40
C GLU A 230 -9.96 -10.85 9.68
N ARG A 231 -9.24 -10.95 10.81
CA ARG A 231 -9.68 -10.37 12.08
C ARG A 231 -9.64 -8.85 12.06
N LEU A 232 -8.60 -8.26 11.47
CA LEU A 232 -8.50 -6.80 11.28
C LEU A 232 -9.65 -6.29 10.40
N ASP A 233 -10.04 -7.04 9.37
CA ASP A 233 -11.17 -6.70 8.50
C ASP A 233 -12.55 -6.77 9.20
N THR A 234 -12.63 -7.31 10.43
CA THR A 234 -13.87 -7.29 11.24
C THR A 234 -14.00 -6.05 12.11
N LEU A 235 -13.00 -5.17 12.14
CA LEU A 235 -13.06 -3.96 12.95
C LEU A 235 -14.03 -2.95 12.31
N PRO A 236 -14.73 -2.14 13.12
CA PRO A 236 -15.70 -1.17 12.60
C PRO A 236 -15.05 0.07 11.97
N PHE A 237 -13.73 0.08 11.80
CA PHE A 237 -12.95 1.16 11.21
C PHE A 237 -11.84 0.58 10.35
N SER A 238 -11.43 1.35 9.34
CA SER A 238 -10.35 1.01 8.42
C SER A 238 -9.02 0.88 9.17
N VAL A 239 -8.41 -0.29 9.13
CA VAL A 239 -7.06 -0.51 9.68
C VAL A 239 -6.09 -0.74 8.54
N PRO A 240 -5.07 0.13 8.39
CA PRO A 240 -4.05 -0.10 7.38
C PRO A 240 -3.28 -1.37 7.68
N LYS A 241 -2.97 -2.12 6.62
CA LYS A 241 -2.21 -3.37 6.70
C LYS A 241 -1.02 -3.29 5.78
N THR A 242 0.10 -3.85 6.22
CA THR A 242 1.29 -4.01 5.40
C THR A 242 1.83 -5.40 5.61
N VAL A 243 1.81 -6.21 4.55
CA VAL A 243 2.44 -7.52 4.53
C VAL A 243 3.62 -7.44 3.57
N THR A 244 4.80 -7.73 4.08
CA THR A 244 6.02 -7.77 3.27
C THR A 244 6.50 -9.21 3.15
N TRP A 245 6.93 -9.61 1.95
CA TRP A 245 7.48 -10.94 1.74
C TRP A 245 8.74 -10.89 0.89
N ARG A 246 9.53 -11.95 1.04
CA ARG A 246 10.71 -12.21 0.25
C ARG A 246 10.80 -13.70 -0.05
N PHE A 247 10.98 -14.05 -1.31
CA PHE A 247 11.21 -15.41 -1.72
C PHE A 247 12.59 -15.87 -1.27
N SER A 248 12.68 -17.12 -0.83
CA SER A 248 13.97 -17.74 -0.51
C SER A 248 14.79 -17.87 -1.80
N THR A 249 16.01 -17.33 -1.81
CA THR A 249 16.93 -17.58 -2.93
C THR A 249 17.40 -19.02 -2.82
N LYS A 250 16.96 -19.91 -3.72
CA LYS A 250 17.44 -21.30 -3.83
C LYS A 250 18.95 -21.34 -4.13
N ARG A 251 19.78 -21.12 -3.11
CA ARG A 251 21.22 -21.44 -3.00
C ARG A 251 21.61 -21.56 -1.52
N GLY A 252 20.97 -22.48 -0.81
CA GLY A 252 21.48 -23.00 0.46
C GLY A 252 21.74 -24.49 0.28
N TRP A 253 22.94 -24.96 0.61
CA TRP A 253 23.38 -26.37 0.58
C TRP A 253 22.57 -27.29 1.54
N PHE A 254 21.47 -26.79 2.12
CA PHE A 254 20.67 -27.42 3.17
C PHE A 254 19.16 -27.16 3.02
N SER A 255 18.60 -27.19 1.81
CA SER A 255 17.15 -27.42 1.68
C SER A 255 16.94 -28.90 1.35
N VAL A 256 16.51 -29.66 2.35
CA VAL A 256 15.94 -31.01 2.19
C VAL A 256 14.65 -30.92 1.39
#